data_AF-A0A645BML9-F1
#
_entry.id   AF-A0A645BML9-F1
#
_cell.length_a   1.000
_cell.length_b   1.000
_cell.length_c   1.000
_cell.angle_alpha   90.00
_cell.angle_beta   90.00
_cell.angle_gamma   90.00
#
_symmetry.space_group_name_H-M   'P 1'
#
loop_
_entity.id
_entity.type
_entity.pdbx_description
1 polymer ?
#
loop_
_entity_poly.entity_id
_entity_poly.type
_entity_poly.pdbx_seq_one_letter_code
_entity_poly.pdbx_strand_id
1 'polypeptide(L)'
;MPLSRYGALKASHPVDEEKSRIGEPVHDHTVSLPVARCEIKEYVIEINPTAMVVPAGHMLELEITSQNPNECHKHSWTGKVGNMGVIPSNTTTGYKIYRDKNHPSYILMPEIPYTPAELWVQPIEDVLIDFQE
;
A
#
# COMPACT_ATOMS: atom_id res chain seq x y z
N MET A 1 10.32 6.47 -11.36
CA MET A 1 9.88 6.13 -9.99
C MET A 1 9.23 4.76 -10.06
N PRO A 2 9.68 3.75 -9.29
CA PRO A 2 8.89 2.53 -9.16
C PRO A 2 7.49 2.94 -8.69
N LEU A 3 6.46 2.39 -9.33
CA LEU A 3 5.06 2.65 -9.00
C LEU A 3 4.82 2.13 -7.58
N SER A 4 5.02 2.97 -6.56
CA SER A 4 4.62 2.66 -5.19
C SER A 4 3.10 2.50 -5.18
N ARG A 5 2.64 1.25 -5.11
CA ARG A 5 1.23 0.92 -4.91
C ARG A 5 1.01 0.91 -3.43
N TYR A 6 0.26 1.88 -2.95
CA TYR A 6 -0.06 2.01 -1.53
C TYR A 6 -1.54 1.76 -1.30
N GLY A 7 -1.82 1.22 -0.12
CA GLY A 7 -3.14 1.18 0.50
C GLY A 7 -3.15 2.09 1.72
N ALA A 8 -4.31 2.63 2.06
CA ALA A 8 -4.46 3.47 3.24
C ALA A 8 -5.79 3.17 3.93
N LEU A 9 -5.74 3.01 5.25
CA LEU A 9 -6.93 2.80 6.06
C LEU A 9 -6.86 3.67 7.32
N LYS A 10 -7.97 4.31 7.65
CA LYS A 10 -8.18 4.92 8.95
C LYS A 10 -8.81 3.88 9.87
N ALA A 11 -8.11 3.51 10.95
CA ALA A 11 -8.49 2.43 11.85
C ALA A 11 -9.87 2.60 12.53
N SER A 12 -10.45 3.81 12.52
CA SER A 12 -11.79 4.09 13.04
C SER A 12 -12.93 3.70 12.08
N HIS A 13 -12.63 3.40 10.82
CA HIS A 13 -13.65 3.04 9.82
C HIS A 13 -13.78 1.51 9.77
N PRO A 14 -14.94 0.94 10.14
CA PRO A 14 -15.15 -0.50 10.11
C PRO A 14 -15.29 -1.03 8.69
N VAL A 15 -14.99 -2.31 8.50
CA VAL A 15 -15.25 -3.04 7.25
C VAL A 15 -16.73 -3.46 7.19
N ASP A 16 -17.33 -3.37 6.02
CA ASP A 16 -18.65 -3.88 5.68
C ASP A 16 -18.48 -5.26 5.03
N GLU A 17 -18.59 -6.33 5.83
CA GLU A 17 -18.34 -7.70 5.39
C GLU A 17 -19.32 -8.16 4.29
N GLU A 18 -20.56 -7.68 4.31
CA GLU A 18 -21.58 -8.07 3.33
C GLU A 18 -21.29 -7.51 1.93
N LYS A 19 -20.68 -6.32 1.86
CA LYS A 19 -20.29 -5.67 0.60
C LYS A 19 -18.87 -6.02 0.16
N SER A 20 -18.03 -6.52 1.06
CA SER A 20 -16.64 -6.80 0.78
C SER A 20 -16.45 -8.06 -0.06
N ARG A 21 -15.43 -8.05 -0.93
CA ARG A 21 -14.95 -9.24 -1.65
C ARG A 21 -13.47 -9.44 -1.41
N ILE A 22 -12.98 -10.64 -1.72
CA ILE A 22 -11.55 -10.95 -1.67
C ILE A 22 -10.80 -9.97 -2.59
N GLY A 23 -9.88 -9.19 -2.03
CA GLY A 23 -9.11 -8.17 -2.74
C GLY A 23 -9.81 -6.81 -2.91
N GLU A 24 -11.07 -6.68 -2.51
CA GLU A 24 -11.89 -5.46 -2.63
C GLU A 24 -12.69 -5.22 -1.33
N PRO A 25 -12.03 -4.86 -0.21
CA PRO A 25 -12.71 -4.61 1.05
C PRO A 25 -13.45 -3.26 1.01
N VAL A 26 -14.71 -3.25 1.45
CA VAL A 26 -15.52 -2.04 1.53
C VAL A 26 -15.54 -1.56 2.98
N HIS A 27 -15.20 -0.30 3.21
CA HIS A 27 -15.23 0.31 4.55
C HIS A 27 -16.36 1.32 4.67
N ASP A 28 -17.06 1.31 5.80
CA ASP A 28 -18.06 2.32 6.10
C ASP A 28 -17.38 3.60 6.60
N HIS A 29 -17.37 4.61 5.74
CA HIS A 29 -16.82 5.94 6.03
C HIS A 29 -17.84 6.91 6.62
N THR A 30 -19.10 6.49 6.80
CA THR A 30 -20.14 7.30 7.44
C THR A 30 -20.06 7.26 8.97
N VAL A 31 -19.39 6.24 9.52
CA VAL A 31 -19.20 6.04 10.95
C VAL A 31 -17.71 6.10 11.32
N SER A 32 -17.44 6.53 12.56
CA SER A 32 -16.09 6.56 13.12
C SER A 32 -16.11 5.93 14.50
N LEU A 33 -15.70 4.68 14.58
CA LEU A 33 -15.64 3.92 15.83
C LEU A 33 -14.35 4.22 16.60
N PRO A 34 -14.40 4.31 17.94
CA PRO A 34 -13.21 4.49 18.74
C PRO A 34 -12.29 3.27 18.63
N VAL A 35 -10.98 3.52 18.52
CA VAL A 35 -9.95 2.48 18.57
C VAL A 35 -9.43 2.40 20.00
N ALA A 36 -9.76 1.32 20.71
CA ALA A 36 -9.32 1.16 22.07
C ALA A 36 -7.81 0.89 22.14
N ARG A 37 -7.15 1.46 23.15
CA ARG A 37 -5.71 1.26 23.35
C ARG A 37 -5.43 -0.19 23.73
N CYS A 38 -4.39 -0.77 23.13
CA CYS A 38 -3.92 -2.13 23.39
C CYS A 38 -4.89 -3.26 23.02
N GLU A 39 -6.04 -2.95 22.42
CA GLU A 39 -6.91 -3.94 21.82
C GLU A 39 -6.28 -4.44 20.51
N ILE A 40 -6.22 -5.75 20.34
CA ILE A 40 -5.75 -6.37 19.10
C ILE A 40 -6.94 -6.47 18.16
N LYS A 41 -6.84 -5.84 16.98
CA LYS A 41 -7.84 -5.91 15.92
C LYS A 41 -7.20 -6.28 14.60
N GLU A 42 -7.97 -6.98 13.77
CA GLU A 42 -7.64 -7.21 12.37
C GLU A 42 -8.07 -5.99 11.54
N TYR A 43 -7.20 -5.60 10.61
CA TYR A 43 -7.44 -4.49 9.70
C TYR A 43 -7.19 -4.98 8.28
N VAL A 44 -8.20 -4.83 7.42
CA VAL A 44 -8.13 -5.21 6.02
C VAL A 44 -7.85 -3.97 5.20
N ILE A 45 -6.67 -3.86 4.60
CA ILE A 45 -6.26 -2.68 3.84
C ILE A 45 -6.29 -3.03 2.35
N GLU A 46 -7.09 -2.30 1.58
CA GLU A 46 -7.03 -2.40 0.13
C GLU A 46 -5.73 -1.80 -0.40
N ILE A 47 -4.99 -2.56 -1.20
CA ILE A 47 -3.90 -2.03 -2.01
C ILE A 47 -4.46 -1.83 -3.41
N ASN A 48 -4.25 -0.63 -3.96
CA ASN A 48 -4.75 -0.27 -5.29
C ASN A 48 -4.43 -1.38 -6.32
N PRO A 49 -5.41 -1.82 -7.13
CA PRO A 49 -5.20 -2.86 -8.12
C PRO A 49 -3.99 -2.59 -8.99
N THR A 50 -3.09 -3.57 -9.09
CA THR A 50 -1.87 -3.46 -9.86
C THR A 50 -1.55 -4.78 -10.54
N ALA A 51 -0.94 -4.68 -11.72
CA ALA A 51 -0.27 -5.79 -12.38
C ALA A 51 1.22 -5.45 -12.41
N MET A 52 2.05 -6.38 -11.92
CA MET A 52 3.50 -6.26 -12.02
C MET A 52 4.12 -7.63 -12.26
N VAL A 53 5.20 -7.64 -13.03
CA VAL A 53 6.08 -8.80 -13.17
C VAL A 53 7.29 -8.53 -12.28
N VAL A 54 7.65 -9.50 -11.45
CA VAL A 54 8.86 -9.44 -10.60
C VAL A 54 9.91 -10.33 -11.26
N PRO A 55 10.92 -9.77 -11.94
CA PRO A 55 11.92 -10.57 -12.64
C PRO A 55 12.78 -11.38 -11.66
N ALA A 56 13.46 -12.40 -12.17
CA ALA A 56 14.46 -13.13 -11.39
C ALA A 56 15.51 -12.15 -10.81
N GLY A 57 15.92 -12.38 -9.55
CA GLY A 57 16.86 -11.51 -8.84
C GLY A 57 16.25 -10.27 -8.20
N HIS A 58 14.96 -9.98 -8.42
CA HIS A 58 14.25 -8.90 -7.74
C HIS A 58 13.49 -9.42 -6.50
N MET A 59 13.06 -8.49 -5.65
CA MET A 59 12.28 -8.78 -4.45
C MET A 59 11.10 -7.84 -4.31
N LEU A 60 10.07 -8.33 -3.62
CA LEU A 60 8.94 -7.52 -3.18
C LEU A 60 9.19 -7.06 -1.75
N GLU A 61 8.99 -5.77 -1.52
CA GLU A 61 9.07 -5.17 -0.19
C GLU A 61 7.70 -4.61 0.19
N LEU A 62 7.28 -4.89 1.43
CA LEU A 62 6.07 -4.32 2.02
C LEU A 62 6.48 -3.36 3.14
N GLU A 63 6.22 -2.08 2.93
CA GLU A 63 6.33 -1.07 3.97
C GLU A 63 4.96 -0.85 4.65
N ILE A 64 4.94 -0.84 5.98
CA ILE A 64 3.77 -0.46 6.77
C ILE A 64 4.14 0.77 7.60
N THR A 65 3.50 1.89 7.30
CA THR A 65 3.76 3.19 7.92
C THR A 65 2.46 3.90 8.27
N SER A 66 2.48 4.77 9.28
CA SER A 66 1.35 5.62 9.67
C SER A 66 1.27 6.93 8.90
N GLN A 67 2.27 7.22 8.05
CA GLN A 67 2.38 8.46 7.30
C GLN A 67 3.11 8.20 5.97
N ASN A 68 2.72 8.92 4.91
CA ASN A 68 3.37 8.83 3.60
C ASN A 68 4.01 10.18 3.23
N PRO A 69 5.18 10.52 3.82
CA PRO A 69 5.88 11.76 3.50
C PRO A 69 6.46 11.68 2.09
N ASN A 70 6.19 12.69 1.25
CA ASN A 70 6.79 12.79 -0.08
C ASN A 70 7.84 13.91 -0.09
N GLU A 71 8.95 13.71 -0.79
CA GLU A 71 9.99 14.74 -0.95
C GLU A 71 9.44 16.05 -1.54
N CYS A 72 8.45 15.97 -2.45
CA CYS A 72 7.82 17.15 -3.02
C CYS A 72 7.15 18.05 -1.96
N HIS A 73 6.81 17.49 -0.79
CA HIS A 73 6.26 18.24 0.33
C HIS A 73 7.28 19.18 0.99
N LYS A 74 8.58 19.07 0.69
CA LYS A 74 9.61 19.95 1.27
C LYS A 74 9.68 21.33 0.61
N HIS A 75 9.34 21.45 -0.67
CA HIS A 75 9.72 22.61 -1.49
C HIS A 75 8.57 23.48 -2.02
N SER A 76 7.34 22.94 -2.17
CA SER A 76 6.24 23.69 -2.78
C SER A 76 4.89 23.39 -2.12
N TRP A 77 4.10 24.43 -1.87
CA TRP A 77 2.71 24.29 -1.41
C TRP A 77 1.80 23.67 -2.46
N THR A 78 2.00 23.99 -3.75
CA THR A 78 1.23 23.43 -4.86
C THR A 78 1.48 21.94 -5.06
N GLY A 79 2.71 21.48 -4.82
CA GLY A 79 3.05 20.05 -4.82
C GLY A 79 2.49 19.28 -3.62
N LYS A 80 2.20 19.96 -2.50
CA LYS A 80 1.57 19.33 -1.32
C LYS A 80 0.15 18.90 -1.63
N VAL A 81 -0.70 19.82 -2.09
CA VAL A 81 -2.16 19.57 -2.21
C VAL A 81 -2.48 18.43 -3.19
N GLY A 82 -1.76 18.35 -4.31
CA GLY A 82 -1.96 17.29 -5.32
C GLY A 82 -1.38 15.92 -4.93
N ASN A 83 -0.51 15.88 -3.91
CA ASN A 83 0.19 14.67 -3.48
C ASN A 83 0.05 14.45 -1.97
N MET A 84 -1.03 14.96 -1.35
CA MET A 84 -1.31 14.72 0.07
C MET A 84 -1.63 13.24 0.25
N GLY A 85 -0.64 12.47 0.72
CA GLY A 85 -0.86 11.12 1.20
C GLY A 85 -1.62 11.11 2.54
N VAL A 86 -1.52 10.00 3.27
CA VAL A 86 -2.14 9.89 4.59
C VAL A 86 -1.50 10.88 5.56
N ILE A 87 -2.33 11.77 6.11
CA ILE A 87 -1.92 12.72 7.16
C ILE A 87 -2.11 12.04 8.52
N PRO A 88 -1.05 11.93 9.34
CA PRO A 88 -1.16 11.30 10.65
C PRO A 88 -1.94 12.19 11.63
N SER A 89 -2.46 11.56 12.68
CA SER A 89 -2.95 12.29 13.86
C SER A 89 -1.77 13.00 14.56
N ASN A 90 -2.04 14.13 15.22
CA ASN A 90 -1.06 14.83 16.04
C ASN A 90 -0.70 14.09 17.33
N THR A 91 -1.42 13.01 17.65
CA THR A 91 -1.19 12.21 18.86
C THR A 91 -0.09 11.18 18.59
N THR A 92 0.99 11.25 19.37
CA THR A 92 2.05 10.23 19.34
C THR A 92 1.47 8.86 19.66
N THR A 93 1.46 7.98 18.64
CA THR A 93 0.83 6.67 18.71
C THR A 93 1.88 5.60 18.37
N GLY A 94 2.04 4.62 19.26
CA GLY A 94 2.88 3.45 19.01
C GLY A 94 2.04 2.34 18.38
N TYR A 95 2.46 1.85 17.21
CA TYR A 95 1.81 0.74 16.53
C TYR A 95 2.56 -0.56 16.80
N LYS A 96 1.82 -1.64 17.07
CA LYS A 96 2.37 -2.99 17.18
C LYS A 96 1.64 -3.88 16.19
N ILE A 97 2.38 -4.40 15.21
CA ILE A 97 1.87 -5.29 14.18
C ILE A 97 2.21 -6.73 14.59
N TYR A 98 1.17 -7.52 14.87
CA TYR A 98 1.32 -8.90 15.29
C TYR A 98 1.52 -9.82 14.08
N ARG A 99 2.47 -10.76 14.18
CA ARG A 99 2.83 -11.71 13.12
C ARG A 99 3.10 -13.10 13.70
N ASP A 100 2.39 -13.45 14.77
CA ASP A 100 2.54 -14.71 15.45
C ASP A 100 1.54 -15.76 14.92
N LYS A 101 1.61 -16.99 15.44
CA LYS A 101 0.74 -18.10 15.01
C LYS A 101 -0.75 -17.81 15.18
N ASN A 102 -1.12 -17.04 16.20
CA ASN A 102 -2.52 -16.73 16.51
C ASN A 102 -2.99 -15.47 15.77
N HIS A 103 -2.05 -14.62 15.33
CA HIS A 103 -2.31 -13.38 14.59
C HIS A 103 -1.46 -13.34 13.31
N PRO A 104 -1.77 -14.19 12.32
CA PRO A 104 -1.02 -14.24 11.07
C PRO A 104 -1.38 -13.03 10.21
N SER A 105 -0.61 -11.94 10.32
CA SER A 105 -0.72 -10.83 9.35
C SER A 105 -0.07 -11.23 8.03
N TYR A 106 -0.78 -11.06 6.91
CA TYR A 106 -0.34 -11.42 5.57
C TYR A 106 -0.70 -10.36 4.54
N ILE A 107 -0.08 -10.46 3.37
CA ILE A 107 -0.49 -9.74 2.16
C ILE A 107 -1.14 -10.74 1.22
N LEU A 108 -2.34 -10.43 0.72
CA LEU A 108 -2.98 -11.23 -0.30
C LEU A 108 -2.56 -10.71 -1.68
N MET A 109 -1.89 -11.56 -2.46
CA MET A 109 -1.44 -11.22 -3.81
C MET A 109 -2.09 -12.16 -4.82
N PRO A 110 -2.79 -11.64 -5.86
CA PRO A 110 -3.27 -12.46 -6.95
C PRO A 110 -2.10 -12.89 -7.83
N GLU A 111 -1.71 -14.16 -7.74
CA GLU A 111 -0.70 -14.75 -8.62
C GLU A 111 -1.31 -15.07 -9.99
N ILE A 112 -0.67 -14.57 -11.06
CA ILE A 112 -0.95 -14.99 -12.43
C ILE A 112 0.16 -15.96 -12.84
N PRO A 113 -0.13 -17.27 -12.98
CA PRO A 113 0.90 -18.31 -13.07
C PRO A 113 1.70 -18.25 -14.38
N TYR A 114 1.11 -17.69 -15.44
CA TYR A 114 1.78 -17.51 -16.72
C TYR A 114 1.24 -16.28 -17.44
N THR A 115 2.16 -15.49 -18.00
CA THR A 115 1.86 -14.43 -18.95
C THR A 115 2.93 -14.44 -20.05
N PRO A 116 2.57 -14.46 -21.34
CA PRO A 116 3.56 -14.44 -22.42
C PRO A 116 4.43 -13.17 -22.36
N ALA A 117 5.75 -13.32 -22.42
CA ALA A 117 6.72 -12.24 -22.24
C ALA A 117 6.59 -11.14 -23.31
N GLU A 118 6.18 -11.53 -24.52
CA GLU A 118 5.90 -10.64 -25.64
C GLU A 118 4.73 -9.68 -25.40
N LEU A 119 3.87 -9.96 -24.40
CA LEU A 119 2.73 -9.13 -24.03
C LEU A 119 3.02 -8.22 -22.84
N TRP A 120 4.22 -8.26 -22.27
CA TRP A 120 4.57 -7.39 -21.16
C TRP A 120 4.68 -5.95 -21.65
N VAL A 121 4.12 -5.01 -20.88
CA VAL A 121 4.14 -3.59 -21.22
C VAL A 121 5.59 -3.10 -21.12
N GLN A 122 6.28 -3.11 -22.27
CA GLN A 122 7.68 -2.77 -22.50
C GLN A 122 8.65 -3.60 -21.61
N PRO A 123 9.45 -4.53 -22.18
CA PRO A 123 10.70 -4.86 -21.52
C PRO A 123 11.46 -3.55 -21.31
N ILE A 124 12.01 -3.33 -20.12
CA ILE A 124 13.10 -2.37 -19.99
C ILE A 124 14.18 -2.97 -20.88
N GLU A 125 14.28 -2.50 -22.12
CA GLU A 125 15.49 -2.72 -22.89
C GLU A 125 16.59 -2.10 -22.04
N ASP A 126 17.58 -2.90 -21.64
CA ASP A 126 18.85 -2.42 -21.11
C ASP A 126 19.55 -1.65 -22.23
N VAL A 127 18.98 -0.54 -22.68
CA VAL A 127 19.67 0.42 -23.50
C VAL A 127 20.67 1.03 -22.54
N LEU A 128 21.89 0.51 -22.59
CA LEU A 128 23.08 1.23 -22.17
C LEU A 128 23.02 2.56 -22.92
N ILE A 129 22.47 3.59 -22.27
CA ILE A 129 22.58 4.95 -22.77
C ILE A 129 24.05 5.29 -22.57
N ASP A 130 24.84 5.11 -23.62
CA ASP A 130 26.16 5.70 -23.71
C ASP A 130 25.97 7.21 -23.59
N PHE A 131 26.23 7.75 -22.41
CA PHE A 131 26.37 9.18 -22.21
C PHE A 131 27.60 9.60 -23.02
N GLN A 132 27.39 10.10 -24.24
CA GLN A 132 28.45 10.82 -24.95
C GLN A 132 28.70 12.13 -24.19
N GLU A 133 29.96 12.33 -23.76
CA GLU A 133 30.48 13.56 -23.15
C GLU A 133 30.36 14.78 -24.07
#